data_AF-A8YUY5-F1
#
_entry.id   AF-A8YUY5-F1
#
_cell.length_a   1.000
_cell.length_b   1.000
_cell.length_c   1.000
_cell.angle_alpha   90.00
_cell.angle_beta   90.00
_cell.angle_gamma   90.00
#
_symmetry.space_group_name_H-M   'P 1'
#
loop_
_entity.id
_entity.type
_entity.pdbx_description
1 polymer ?
#
loop_
_entity_poly.entity_id
_entity_poly.type
_entity_poly.pdbx_seq_one_letter_code
_entity_poly.pdbx_strand_id
1 'polypeptide(L)'
;MKKQLKVIMAGTTVFWGASIFNDPVQAIVLEKVPTTQTSSEKEHEDFSIYQDKTESKDVDGNLTTVGEIAEDQNKHNALGVAGMFHIFSKETNISADTNGNVATKTYHSGNEFGARGKSHNLTATKDVNYIEKIEDIGANAFRAQYQTVVVGKDSDNVQKQGNQVFVNGKRLDHLHAKDLRKENEIHLGHKYIDIDREFKKLELNSNSFARNKQSEGMQVNFNDMNNRYIDVSNAKKDEFNRVTAKHLL
;
A
#
# COMPACT_ATOMS: atom_id res chain seq x y z
N MET A 1 -23.95 21.89 -14.30
CA MET A 1 -23.07 21.83 -13.11
C MET A 1 -21.73 21.25 -13.52
N LYS A 2 -20.64 22.03 -13.48
CA LYS A 2 -19.28 21.58 -13.81
C LYS A 2 -18.72 20.77 -12.63
N LYS A 3 -18.45 19.48 -12.81
CA LYS A 3 -17.66 18.68 -11.84
C LYS A 3 -16.19 18.83 -12.20
N GLN A 4 -15.53 19.82 -11.62
CA GLN A 4 -14.07 19.95 -11.65
C GLN A 4 -13.49 19.02 -10.58
N LEU A 5 -12.68 18.03 -10.98
CA LEU A 5 -11.92 17.22 -10.02
C LEU A 5 -10.56 17.90 -9.83
N LYS A 6 -10.39 18.61 -8.71
CA LYS A 6 -9.12 19.25 -8.35
C LYS A 6 -8.22 18.21 -7.69
N VAL A 7 -7.35 17.59 -8.46
CA VAL A 7 -6.30 16.69 -7.93
C VAL A 7 -5.10 17.54 -7.51
N ILE A 8 -4.91 17.73 -6.21
CA ILE A 8 -3.69 18.33 -5.66
C ILE A 8 -2.73 17.17 -5.37
N MET A 9 -1.79 16.91 -6.29
CA MET A 9 -0.67 16.03 -5.99
C MET A 9 0.43 16.82 -5.27
N ALA A 10 0.61 16.56 -3.97
CA ALA A 10 1.81 16.97 -3.25
C ALA A 10 2.90 15.91 -3.50
N GLY A 11 3.70 16.09 -4.55
CA GLY A 11 4.88 15.28 -4.81
C GLY A 11 6.12 15.93 -4.21
N THR A 12 6.70 15.34 -3.16
CA THR A 12 8.09 15.61 -2.79
C THR A 12 8.98 14.58 -3.49
N THR A 13 9.57 14.99 -4.61
CA THR A 13 10.66 14.25 -5.28
C THR A 13 12.00 14.57 -4.63
N VAL A 14 12.77 13.54 -4.30
CA VAL A 14 14.24 13.58 -4.30
C VAL A 14 14.71 12.47 -5.23
N PHE A 15 15.14 12.84 -6.44
CA PHE A 15 15.83 11.96 -7.39
C PHE A 15 17.34 12.18 -7.24
N TRP A 16 18.11 11.11 -7.14
CA TRP A 16 19.55 11.12 -7.43
C TRP A 16 19.88 10.00 -8.42
N GLY A 17 20.60 10.37 -9.49
CA GLY A 17 21.39 9.44 -10.30
C GLY A 17 20.77 8.98 -11.61
N ALA A 18 20.91 9.78 -12.66
CA ALA A 18 20.87 9.30 -14.03
C ALA A 18 22.20 8.59 -14.36
N SER A 19 22.14 7.44 -15.00
CA SER A 19 23.24 6.86 -15.78
C SER A 19 22.62 6.20 -17.01
N ILE A 20 22.89 6.78 -18.17
CA ILE A 20 22.36 6.37 -19.47
C ILE A 20 23.33 5.33 -20.04
N PHE A 21 22.93 4.06 -20.12
CA PHE A 21 23.58 3.08 -20.98
C PHE A 21 22.71 2.87 -22.22
N ASN A 22 23.36 3.00 -23.38
CA ASN A 22 22.78 2.98 -24.71
C ASN A 22 23.14 1.62 -25.32
N ASP A 23 22.21 0.66 -25.36
CA ASP A 23 22.38 -0.61 -26.07
C ASP A 23 21.16 -0.89 -26.96
N PRO A 24 21.35 -1.49 -28.15
CA PRO A 24 20.32 -1.63 -29.17
C PRO A 24 19.28 -2.69 -28.79
N VAL A 25 18.01 -2.38 -29.10
CA VAL A 25 16.84 -3.24 -28.89
C VAL A 25 17.00 -4.56 -29.64
N GLN A 26 17.19 -5.67 -28.92
CA GLN A 26 16.91 -7.01 -29.45
C GLN A 26 15.41 -7.27 -29.31
N ALA A 27 14.77 -7.61 -30.43
CA ALA A 27 13.34 -7.93 -30.49
C ALA A 27 13.05 -9.18 -29.64
N ILE A 28 12.31 -9.00 -28.54
CA ILE A 28 11.74 -10.11 -27.78
C ILE A 28 10.55 -10.64 -28.59
N VAL A 29 10.70 -11.86 -29.10
CA VAL A 29 9.62 -12.65 -29.70
C VAL A 29 8.57 -12.92 -28.61
N LEU A 30 7.36 -12.40 -28.78
CA LEU A 30 6.21 -12.70 -27.93
C LEU A 30 5.77 -14.15 -28.20
N GLU A 31 6.23 -15.09 -27.37
CA GLU A 31 5.52 -16.35 -27.22
C GLU A 31 4.15 -16.08 -26.58
N LYS A 32 3.10 -16.68 -27.16
CA LYS A 32 1.73 -16.59 -26.67
C LYS A 32 1.67 -17.01 -25.21
N VAL A 33 1.32 -16.08 -24.33
CA VAL A 33 1.01 -16.38 -22.93
C VAL A 33 -0.25 -17.26 -22.91
N PRO A 34 -0.21 -18.47 -22.32
CA PRO A 34 -1.40 -19.29 -22.17
C PRO A 34 -2.36 -18.62 -21.19
N THR A 35 -3.64 -18.54 -21.57
CA THR A 35 -4.74 -18.19 -20.68
C THR A 35 -4.87 -19.31 -19.64
N THR A 36 -4.60 -19.04 -18.36
CA THR A 36 -4.90 -20.00 -17.28
C THR A 36 -5.27 -19.30 -15.98
N GLN A 37 -6.37 -19.74 -15.37
CA GLN A 37 -6.96 -19.30 -14.10
C GLN A 37 -6.11 -19.69 -12.87
N THR A 38 -4.79 -19.48 -12.87
CA THR A 38 -3.87 -20.12 -11.88
C THR A 38 -3.05 -19.16 -11.02
N SER A 39 -3.11 -17.84 -11.24
CA SER A 39 -2.23 -16.88 -10.54
C SER A 39 -2.75 -16.38 -9.19
N SER A 40 -4.06 -16.23 -9.02
CA SER A 40 -4.65 -15.67 -7.79
C SER A 40 -4.69 -16.67 -6.64
N GLU A 41 -5.01 -17.95 -6.90
CA GLU A 41 -5.06 -18.99 -5.85
C GLU A 41 -3.66 -19.25 -5.26
N LYS A 42 -2.63 -19.27 -6.11
CA LYS A 42 -1.24 -19.43 -5.66
C LYS A 42 -0.74 -18.23 -4.86
N GLU A 43 -1.16 -17.01 -5.23
CA GLU A 43 -0.85 -15.79 -4.45
C GLU A 43 -1.48 -15.78 -3.07
N HIS A 44 -2.67 -16.36 -2.95
CA HIS A 44 -3.33 -16.51 -1.68
C HIS A 44 -2.59 -17.50 -0.79
N GLU A 45 -2.13 -18.62 -1.35
CA GLU A 45 -1.33 -19.56 -0.58
C GLU A 45 0.02 -18.98 -0.15
N ASP A 46 0.63 -18.08 -0.94
CA ASP A 46 1.97 -17.55 -0.65
C ASP A 46 1.98 -16.48 0.48
N PHE A 47 0.89 -15.72 0.69
CA PHE A 47 0.86 -14.58 1.64
C PHE A 47 -0.27 -14.60 2.66
N SER A 48 0.10 -14.38 3.93
CA SER A 48 -0.82 -14.57 5.04
C SER A 48 -1.79 -13.43 5.30
N ILE A 49 -1.61 -12.26 4.67
CA ILE A 49 -2.59 -11.17 4.75
C ILE A 49 -3.97 -11.60 4.24
N TYR A 50 -4.04 -12.39 3.16
CA TYR A 50 -5.32 -12.86 2.60
C TYR A 50 -6.02 -13.92 3.47
N GLN A 51 -5.32 -14.52 4.45
CA GLN A 51 -5.91 -15.43 5.44
C GLN A 51 -6.13 -14.77 6.79
N ASP A 52 -5.89 -13.46 6.92
CA ASP A 52 -6.01 -12.77 8.19
C ASP A 52 -7.49 -12.63 8.61
N LYS A 53 -7.91 -13.49 9.53
CA LYS A 53 -9.27 -13.55 10.08
C LYS A 53 -9.58 -12.47 11.10
N THR A 54 -8.69 -11.48 11.28
CA THR A 54 -8.96 -10.36 12.18
C THR A 54 -10.23 -9.64 11.73
N GLU A 55 -11.25 -9.63 12.58
CA GLU A 55 -12.51 -8.94 12.30
C GLU A 55 -12.26 -7.46 12.01
N SER A 56 -12.90 -6.95 10.96
CA SER A 56 -12.89 -5.55 10.56
C SER A 56 -14.26 -5.18 10.01
N LYS A 57 -14.39 -3.99 9.45
CA LYS A 57 -15.56 -3.63 8.64
C LYS A 57 -15.13 -3.30 7.22
N ASP A 58 -16.02 -3.30 6.25
CA ASP A 58 -15.73 -2.79 4.90
C ASP A 58 -16.01 -1.28 4.82
N VAL A 59 -15.91 -0.70 3.61
CA VAL A 59 -16.18 0.72 3.36
C VAL A 59 -17.65 1.12 3.60
N ASP A 60 -18.58 0.16 3.55
CA ASP A 60 -20.00 0.34 3.81
C ASP A 60 -20.37 0.08 5.29
N GLY A 61 -19.40 -0.37 6.09
CA GLY A 61 -19.55 -0.65 7.51
C GLY A 61 -20.08 -2.05 7.83
N ASN A 62 -20.12 -2.97 6.87
CA ASN A 62 -20.47 -4.37 7.11
C ASN A 62 -19.31 -5.10 7.78
N LEU A 63 -19.62 -6.09 8.63
CA LEU A 63 -18.59 -6.92 9.26
C LEU A 63 -17.87 -7.78 8.21
N THR A 64 -16.54 -7.83 8.28
CA THR A 64 -15.66 -8.58 7.37
C THR A 64 -14.35 -8.92 8.10
N THR A 65 -13.33 -9.36 7.38
CA THR A 65 -11.98 -9.63 7.89
C THR A 65 -10.92 -8.82 7.15
N VAL A 66 -9.73 -8.67 7.74
CA VAL A 66 -8.58 -8.03 7.07
C VAL A 66 -8.24 -8.75 5.75
N GLY A 67 -8.30 -10.09 5.73
CA GLY A 67 -8.02 -10.86 4.52
C GLY A 67 -9.04 -10.66 3.40
N GLU A 68 -10.32 -10.54 3.73
CA GLU A 68 -11.36 -10.22 2.75
C GLU A 68 -11.21 -8.81 2.17
N ILE A 69 -10.81 -7.84 3.00
CA ILE A 69 -10.47 -6.48 2.53
C ILE A 69 -9.26 -6.54 1.60
N ALA A 70 -8.20 -7.27 1.98
CA ALA A 70 -7.00 -7.41 1.15
C ALA A 70 -7.31 -8.05 -0.21
N GLU A 71 -8.19 -9.06 -0.22
CA GLU A 71 -8.66 -9.70 -1.44
C GLU A 71 -9.47 -8.76 -2.32
N ASP A 72 -10.39 -7.99 -1.74
CA ASP A 72 -11.16 -6.97 -2.47
C ASP A 72 -10.22 -5.93 -3.11
N GLN A 73 -9.24 -5.44 -2.35
CA GLN A 73 -8.23 -4.51 -2.87
C GLN A 73 -7.42 -5.13 -4.00
N ASN A 74 -6.97 -6.39 -3.86
CA ASN A 74 -6.21 -7.08 -4.89
C ASN A 74 -7.00 -7.28 -6.20
N LYS A 75 -8.32 -7.52 -6.10
CA LYS A 75 -9.20 -7.71 -7.26
C LYS A 75 -9.65 -6.42 -7.92
N HIS A 76 -9.90 -5.37 -7.13
CA HIS A 76 -10.65 -4.20 -7.58
C HIS A 76 -9.88 -2.88 -7.48
N ASN A 77 -8.74 -2.84 -6.80
CA ASN A 77 -7.89 -1.65 -6.71
C ASN A 77 -6.61 -1.81 -7.57
N ALA A 78 -6.31 -0.80 -8.38
CA ALA A 78 -5.07 -0.74 -9.17
C ALA A 78 -3.79 -0.82 -8.33
N LEU A 79 -3.87 -0.41 -7.06
CA LEU A 79 -2.77 -0.49 -6.08
C LEU A 79 -2.72 -1.84 -5.34
N GLY A 80 -3.71 -2.72 -5.53
CA GLY A 80 -3.80 -3.97 -4.78
C GLY A 80 -3.74 -3.76 -3.27
N VAL A 81 -3.05 -4.67 -2.57
CA VAL A 81 -2.86 -4.61 -1.11
C VAL A 81 -2.18 -3.32 -0.66
N ALA A 82 -1.32 -2.70 -1.48
CA ALA A 82 -0.69 -1.42 -1.12
C ALA A 82 -1.72 -0.31 -0.89
N GLY A 83 -2.88 -0.38 -1.54
CA GLY A 83 -4.00 0.55 -1.35
C GLY A 83 -4.61 0.54 0.05
N MET A 84 -4.29 -0.46 0.89
CA MET A 84 -4.75 -0.53 2.29
C MET A 84 -3.98 0.37 3.25
N PHE A 85 -2.84 0.93 2.81
CA PHE A 85 -1.89 1.60 3.68
C PHE A 85 -1.65 3.05 3.29
N HIS A 86 -1.57 3.93 4.29
CA HIS A 86 -1.17 5.32 4.08
C HIS A 86 0.29 5.43 3.62
N ILE A 87 1.16 4.60 4.18
CA ILE A 87 2.55 4.42 3.72
C ILE A 87 2.73 2.95 3.36
N PHE A 88 3.06 2.69 2.09
CA PHE A 88 3.53 1.39 1.60
C PHE A 88 4.91 1.57 0.98
N SER A 89 5.96 1.02 1.58
CA SER A 89 7.34 1.30 1.16
C SER A 89 8.29 0.11 1.40
N LYS A 90 9.49 0.16 0.81
CA LYS A 90 10.58 -0.74 1.19
C LYS A 90 11.30 -0.22 2.44
N GLU A 91 11.59 1.06 2.46
CA GLU A 91 12.33 1.70 3.55
C GLU A 91 11.50 2.90 4.04
N THR A 92 11.36 3.06 5.35
CA THR A 92 10.59 4.15 5.97
C THR A 92 11.41 4.91 6.99
N ASN A 93 11.38 6.23 6.90
CA ASN A 93 11.75 7.16 7.96
C ASN A 93 10.66 8.21 8.11
N ILE A 94 10.10 8.34 9.32
CA ILE A 94 9.02 9.30 9.61
C ILE A 94 9.59 10.48 10.41
N SER A 95 9.76 11.62 9.75
CA SER A 95 10.29 12.84 10.37
C SER A 95 9.20 13.75 10.97
N ALA A 96 7.93 13.46 10.74
CA ALA A 96 6.80 14.27 11.20
C ALA A 96 5.58 13.41 11.53
N ASP A 97 4.68 13.92 12.36
CA ASP A 97 3.44 13.26 12.75
C ASP A 97 2.65 12.74 11.55
N THR A 98 2.51 11.42 11.44
CA THR A 98 1.82 10.79 10.32
C THR A 98 0.46 10.25 10.74
N ASN A 99 -0.63 10.78 10.19
CA ASN A 99 -1.99 10.33 10.51
C ASN A 99 -2.43 9.11 9.68
N GLY A 100 -1.69 8.02 9.72
CA GLY A 100 -2.01 6.81 8.96
C GLY A 100 -1.19 5.60 9.35
N ASN A 101 -1.63 4.44 8.85
CA ASN A 101 -0.97 3.16 9.01
C ASN A 101 0.21 2.97 8.04
N VAL A 102 1.07 2.00 8.37
CA VAL A 102 2.32 1.74 7.67
C VAL A 102 2.45 0.26 7.32
N ALA A 103 2.78 -0.01 6.06
CA ALA A 103 3.36 -1.26 5.58
C ALA A 103 4.77 -0.99 5.05
N THR A 104 5.81 -1.55 5.68
CA THR A 104 7.18 -1.36 5.23
C THR A 104 8.09 -2.55 5.48
N LYS A 105 9.11 -2.71 4.64
CA LYS A 105 10.09 -3.78 4.80
C LYS A 105 11.07 -3.44 5.92
N THR A 106 11.61 -2.22 5.91
CA THR A 106 12.48 -1.72 6.96
C THR A 106 11.96 -0.38 7.46
N TYR A 107 11.63 -0.31 8.75
CA TYR A 107 11.36 0.94 9.43
C TYR A 107 12.62 1.38 10.18
N HIS A 108 13.27 2.44 9.68
CA HIS A 108 14.53 2.93 10.25
C HIS A 108 14.33 3.70 11.54
N SER A 109 13.44 4.69 11.51
CA SER A 109 13.21 5.61 12.62
C SER A 109 11.95 6.44 12.41
N GLY A 110 11.43 7.02 13.49
CA GLY A 110 10.41 8.05 13.43
C GLY A 110 9.55 8.10 14.67
N ASN A 111 9.05 9.29 14.97
CA ASN A 111 8.46 9.56 16.29
C ASN A 111 7.05 8.99 16.43
N GLU A 112 6.15 9.30 15.50
CA GLU A 112 4.71 9.08 15.69
C GLU A 112 3.99 8.77 14.37
N PHE A 113 3.18 7.71 14.36
CA PHE A 113 2.23 7.41 13.30
C PHE A 113 1.01 6.64 13.82
N GLY A 114 -0.04 6.53 13.00
CA GLY A 114 -1.31 5.85 13.31
C GLY A 114 -2.52 6.77 13.06
N ALA A 115 -3.58 6.22 12.48
CA ALA A 115 -4.78 6.97 12.15
C ALA A 115 -5.57 7.37 13.40
N ARG A 116 -5.90 8.66 13.49
CA ARG A 116 -6.61 9.30 14.59
C ARG A 116 -8.00 9.72 14.12
N GLY A 117 -9.01 9.45 14.95
CA GLY A 117 -10.40 9.83 14.69
C GLY A 117 -11.00 9.14 13.46
N LYS A 118 -12.00 9.77 12.83
CA LYS A 118 -12.51 9.33 11.53
C LYS A 118 -11.52 9.75 10.45
N SER A 119 -10.74 8.81 9.94
CA SER A 119 -9.72 9.07 8.91
C SER A 119 -10.00 8.23 7.67
N HIS A 120 -9.77 8.80 6.49
CA HIS A 120 -9.78 8.04 5.23
C HIS A 120 -8.60 7.05 5.14
N ASN A 121 -7.63 7.15 6.04
CA ASN A 121 -6.46 6.27 6.13
C ASN A 121 -6.72 5.01 6.98
N LEU A 122 -7.91 4.88 7.57
CA LEU A 122 -8.28 3.64 8.25
C LEU A 122 -8.50 2.56 7.20
N THR A 123 -7.99 1.35 7.45
CA THR A 123 -8.46 0.16 6.77
C THR A 123 -9.87 -0.14 7.29
N ALA A 124 -10.83 0.62 6.75
CA ALA A 124 -12.24 0.71 7.11
C ALA A 124 -12.56 1.16 8.55
N THR A 125 -12.18 0.41 9.59
CA THR A 125 -12.46 0.77 11.00
C THR A 125 -11.32 0.54 11.98
N LYS A 126 -10.19 -0.02 11.52
CA LYS A 126 -8.98 -0.20 12.31
C LYS A 126 -7.75 0.01 11.43
N ASP A 127 -6.64 0.36 12.06
CA ASP A 127 -5.35 0.38 11.37
C ASP A 127 -4.81 -1.03 11.26
N VAL A 128 -4.46 -1.46 10.04
CA VAL A 128 -3.61 -2.63 9.82
C VAL A 128 -2.21 -2.10 9.53
N ASN A 129 -1.21 -2.55 10.29
CA ASN A 129 0.19 -2.21 10.07
C ASN A 129 0.99 -3.49 9.81
N TYR A 130 1.98 -3.41 8.91
CA TYR A 130 2.96 -4.46 8.71
C TYR A 130 4.37 -3.86 8.67
N ILE A 131 5.26 -4.31 9.56
CA ILE A 131 6.66 -3.89 9.52
C ILE A 131 7.54 -5.13 9.57
N GLU A 132 8.16 -5.49 8.44
CA GLU A 132 8.98 -6.72 8.36
C GLU A 132 10.19 -6.63 9.31
N LYS A 133 10.88 -5.49 9.34
CA LYS A 133 12.01 -5.20 10.23
C LYS A 133 11.89 -3.80 10.84
N ILE A 134 12.07 -3.70 12.15
CA ILE A 134 12.13 -2.41 12.88
C ILE A 134 13.56 -2.21 13.39
N GLU A 135 14.22 -1.12 12.98
CA GLU A 135 15.56 -0.76 13.47
C GLU A 135 15.48 0.18 14.67
N ASP A 136 14.67 1.23 14.60
CA ASP A 136 14.27 2.08 15.72
C ASP A 136 12.83 2.59 15.52
N ILE A 137 12.17 2.95 16.61
CA ILE A 137 10.80 3.44 16.61
C ILE A 137 10.54 4.37 17.79
N GLY A 138 9.74 5.42 17.60
CA GLY A 138 9.31 6.29 18.68
C GLY A 138 8.33 5.58 19.63
N ALA A 139 8.38 5.92 20.92
CA ALA A 139 7.48 5.35 21.93
C ALA A 139 5.99 5.62 21.61
N ASN A 140 5.72 6.74 20.94
CA ASN A 140 4.39 7.18 20.53
C ASN A 140 3.95 6.66 19.15
N ALA A 141 4.65 5.68 18.55
CA ALA A 141 4.15 5.01 17.35
C ALA A 141 2.83 4.25 17.63
N PHE A 142 2.11 3.88 16.55
CA PHE A 142 0.88 3.09 16.63
C PHE A 142 -0.26 3.78 17.41
N ARG A 143 -0.52 5.06 17.11
CA ARG A 143 -1.48 5.91 17.83
C ARG A 143 -2.95 5.59 17.57
N ALA A 144 -3.25 4.63 16.70
CA ALA A 144 -4.63 4.30 16.38
C ALA A 144 -5.34 3.63 17.57
N GLN A 145 -6.60 4.01 17.79
CA GLN A 145 -7.40 3.45 18.89
C GLN A 145 -7.69 1.96 18.69
N TYR A 146 -7.96 1.56 17.45
CA TYR A 146 -8.18 0.19 17.04
C TYR A 146 -7.15 -0.16 15.98
N GLN A 147 -6.36 -1.19 16.24
CA GLN A 147 -5.28 -1.55 15.35
C GLN A 147 -4.94 -3.02 15.41
N THR A 148 -4.18 -3.44 14.41
CA THR A 148 -3.53 -4.73 14.34
C THR A 148 -2.16 -4.48 13.73
N VAL A 149 -1.13 -4.86 14.46
CA VAL A 149 0.27 -4.68 14.08
C VAL A 149 0.86 -6.05 13.85
N VAL A 150 1.35 -6.27 12.65
CA VAL A 150 2.08 -7.48 12.29
C VAL A 150 3.54 -7.12 12.08
N VAL A 151 4.44 -7.88 12.71
CA VAL A 151 5.89 -7.73 12.51
C VAL A 151 6.47 -8.98 11.86
N GLY A 152 7.59 -8.83 11.14
CA GLY A 152 8.26 -9.97 10.50
C GLY A 152 8.70 -11.03 11.52
N LYS A 153 8.81 -12.28 11.07
CA LYS A 153 9.07 -13.44 11.95
C LYS A 153 10.36 -13.30 12.77
N ASP A 154 11.37 -12.66 12.18
CA ASP A 154 12.71 -12.48 12.75
C ASP A 154 12.84 -11.18 13.58
N SER A 155 11.72 -10.56 13.96
CA SER A 155 11.68 -9.36 14.81
C SER A 155 11.92 -9.70 16.30
N ASP A 156 13.09 -10.22 16.64
CA ASP A 156 13.45 -10.62 18.02
C ASP A 156 13.63 -9.44 18.98
N ASN A 157 13.87 -8.26 18.42
CA ASN A 157 13.92 -7.02 19.16
C ASN A 157 12.54 -6.51 19.60
N VAL A 158 11.45 -7.10 19.08
CA VAL A 158 10.07 -6.79 19.47
C VAL A 158 9.60 -7.81 20.50
N GLN A 159 9.31 -7.35 21.72
CA GLN A 159 9.02 -8.21 22.86
C GLN A 159 7.71 -7.83 23.53
N LYS A 160 6.93 -8.83 23.94
CA LYS A 160 5.74 -8.68 24.77
C LYS A 160 6.13 -8.94 26.23
N GLN A 161 5.80 -8.03 27.15
CA GLN A 161 5.93 -8.24 28.59
C GLN A 161 4.58 -7.91 29.25
N GLY A 162 3.83 -8.94 29.62
CA GLY A 162 2.41 -8.77 29.99
C GLY A 162 1.62 -8.15 28.84
N ASN A 163 0.91 -7.04 29.11
CA ASN A 163 0.17 -6.30 28.08
C ASN A 163 1.01 -5.23 27.36
N GLN A 164 2.28 -5.03 27.73
CA GLN A 164 3.15 -4.01 27.15
C GLN A 164 3.98 -4.58 26.01
N VAL A 165 4.29 -3.73 25.02
CA VAL A 165 5.18 -4.05 23.90
C VAL A 165 6.43 -3.18 23.98
N PHE A 166 7.57 -3.81 23.72
CA PHE A 166 8.88 -3.18 23.70
C PHE A 166 9.56 -3.42 22.36
N VAL A 167 10.28 -2.43 21.86
CA VAL A 167 11.17 -2.55 20.69
C VAL A 167 12.55 -2.06 21.10
N ASN A 168 13.58 -2.90 20.96
CA ASN A 168 14.93 -2.59 21.44
C ASN A 168 14.97 -2.14 22.93
N GLY A 169 14.10 -2.73 23.77
CA GLY A 169 13.97 -2.35 25.18
C GLY A 169 13.21 -1.04 25.45
N LYS A 170 12.79 -0.31 24.42
CA LYS A 170 11.94 0.88 24.52
C LYS A 170 10.46 0.47 24.56
N ARG A 171 9.72 0.87 25.60
CA ARG A 171 8.28 0.63 25.69
C ARG A 171 7.52 1.48 24.67
N LEU A 172 6.53 0.89 24.01
CA LEU A 172 5.57 1.61 23.18
C LEU A 172 4.32 1.96 23.99
N ASP A 173 3.89 3.22 23.91
CA ASP A 173 2.81 3.75 24.76
C ASP A 173 1.41 3.44 24.22
N HIS A 174 1.29 3.16 22.91
CA HIS A 174 0.00 2.91 22.25
C HIS A 174 -0.17 1.51 21.68
N LEU A 175 0.87 0.65 21.73
CA LEU A 175 0.79 -0.72 21.25
C LEU A 175 0.69 -1.71 22.42
N HIS A 176 -0.35 -2.54 22.40
CA HIS A 176 -0.59 -3.59 23.39
C HIS A 176 -0.33 -4.98 22.84
N ALA A 177 0.01 -5.91 23.74
CA ALA A 177 0.40 -7.27 23.36
C ALA A 177 -0.67 -8.03 22.57
N LYS A 178 -1.96 -7.73 22.81
CA LYS A 178 -3.11 -8.31 22.10
C LYS A 178 -3.24 -7.84 20.64
N ASP A 179 -2.72 -6.66 20.32
CA ASP A 179 -2.84 -6.05 19.00
C ASP A 179 -1.60 -6.32 18.13
N LEU A 180 -0.52 -6.81 18.74
CA LEU A 180 0.71 -7.22 18.09
C LEU A 180 0.70 -8.71 17.76
N ARG A 181 1.04 -9.07 16.53
CA ARG A 181 1.32 -10.44 16.09
C ARG A 181 2.65 -10.52 15.35
N LYS A 182 3.34 -11.66 15.47
CA LYS A 182 4.41 -12.01 14.51
C LYS A 182 3.77 -12.67 13.28
N GLU A 183 4.31 -12.46 12.08
CA GLU A 183 3.67 -12.97 10.84
C GLU A 183 3.46 -14.49 10.84
N ASN A 184 4.36 -15.25 11.50
CA ASN A 184 4.24 -16.71 11.64
C ASN A 184 3.12 -17.15 12.60
N GLU A 185 2.56 -16.25 13.41
CA GLU A 185 1.36 -16.50 14.23
C GLU A 185 0.08 -16.45 13.39
N ILE A 186 0.14 -15.92 12.16
CA ILE A 186 -1.00 -15.79 11.25
C ILE A 186 -1.05 -16.97 10.29
N HIS A 187 0.07 -17.25 9.60
CA HIS A 187 0.24 -18.44 8.79
C HIS A 187 1.71 -18.86 8.82
N LEU A 188 1.97 -20.06 9.34
CA LEU A 188 3.32 -20.57 9.53
C LEU A 188 4.04 -20.76 8.18
N GLY A 189 5.23 -20.18 8.03
CA GLY A 189 6.07 -20.36 6.84
C GLY A 189 5.81 -19.36 5.71
N HIS A 190 4.83 -18.47 5.87
CA HIS A 190 4.45 -17.49 4.86
C HIS A 190 4.70 -16.06 5.35
N LYS A 191 5.15 -15.19 4.44
CA LYS A 191 5.22 -13.75 4.72
C LYS A 191 3.82 -13.20 4.89
N TYR A 192 3.65 -12.22 5.79
CA TYR A 192 2.38 -11.51 5.86
C TYR A 192 2.09 -10.72 4.59
N ILE A 193 3.07 -9.93 4.14
CA ILE A 193 3.08 -9.27 2.83
C ILE A 193 4.49 -9.42 2.26
N ASP A 194 4.62 -9.84 1.00
CA ASP A 194 5.88 -9.71 0.28
C ASP A 194 5.95 -8.36 -0.43
N ILE A 195 6.53 -7.39 0.26
CA ILE A 195 6.62 -6.01 -0.22
C ILE A 195 7.38 -5.93 -1.56
N ASP A 196 8.42 -6.73 -1.77
CA ASP A 196 9.17 -6.70 -3.03
C ASP A 196 8.31 -7.19 -4.21
N ARG A 197 7.53 -8.25 -4.00
CA ARG A 197 6.58 -8.74 -5.01
C ARG A 197 5.47 -7.74 -5.28
N GLU A 198 4.90 -7.12 -4.25
CA GLU A 198 3.87 -6.09 -4.43
C GLU A 198 4.41 -4.86 -5.18
N PHE A 199 5.64 -4.41 -4.90
CA PHE A 199 6.29 -3.36 -5.69
C PHE A 199 6.46 -3.75 -7.16
N LYS A 200 6.81 -5.02 -7.44
CA LYS A 200 6.90 -5.52 -8.82
C LYS A 200 5.53 -5.53 -9.51
N LYS A 201 4.45 -5.89 -8.82
CA LYS A 201 3.08 -5.79 -9.35
C LYS A 201 2.71 -4.34 -9.66
N LEU A 202 3.01 -3.41 -8.75
CA LEU A 202 2.76 -1.97 -8.95
C LEU A 202 3.53 -1.42 -10.14
N GLU A 203 4.78 -1.82 -10.33
CA GLU A 203 5.59 -1.46 -11.50
C GLU A 203 4.97 -1.98 -12.80
N LEU A 204 4.55 -3.26 -12.83
CA LEU A 204 3.89 -3.86 -13.99
C LEU A 204 2.55 -3.16 -14.31
N ASN A 205 1.76 -2.86 -13.28
CA ASN A 205 0.50 -2.13 -13.41
C ASN A 205 0.75 -0.72 -13.95
N SER A 206 1.71 0.00 -13.37
CA SER A 206 2.10 1.35 -13.81
C SER A 206 2.52 1.35 -15.29
N ASN A 207 3.42 0.44 -15.67
CA ASN A 207 3.85 0.27 -17.06
C ASN A 207 2.70 -0.11 -18.00
N SER A 208 1.75 -0.92 -17.53
CA SER A 208 0.56 -1.27 -18.30
C SER A 208 -0.33 -0.05 -18.54
N PHE A 209 -0.60 0.73 -17.49
CA PHE A 209 -1.43 1.93 -17.57
C PHE A 209 -0.78 3.04 -18.38
N ALA A 210 0.54 3.23 -18.28
CA ALA A 210 1.29 4.20 -19.07
C ALA A 210 1.21 3.95 -20.59
N ARG A 211 0.97 2.69 -21.00
CA ARG A 211 0.78 2.31 -22.41
C ARG A 211 -0.63 2.58 -22.93
N ASN A 212 -1.61 2.84 -22.05
CA ASN A 212 -2.97 3.12 -22.49
C ASN A 212 -3.06 4.47 -23.21
N LYS A 213 -3.88 4.50 -24.26
CA LYS A 213 -4.18 5.75 -24.97
C LYS A 213 -5.06 6.63 -24.08
N GLN A 214 -4.83 7.94 -24.13
CA GLN A 214 -5.74 8.90 -23.51
C GLN A 214 -7.14 8.73 -24.11
N SER A 215 -8.16 8.74 -23.25
CA SER A 215 -9.56 8.70 -23.67
C SER A 215 -9.89 9.90 -24.57
N GLU A 216 -10.66 9.64 -25.62
CA GLU A 216 -11.14 10.69 -26.52
C GLU A 216 -11.93 11.75 -25.72
N GLY A 217 -11.73 13.04 -26.02
CA GLY A 217 -12.43 14.14 -25.36
C GLY A 217 -11.87 14.56 -23.99
N MET A 218 -10.88 13.84 -23.46
CA MET A 218 -10.16 14.26 -22.26
C MET A 218 -9.17 15.39 -22.57
N GLN A 219 -9.07 16.36 -21.66
CA GLN A 219 -8.06 17.44 -21.73
C GLN A 219 -7.14 17.39 -20.51
N VAL A 220 -5.86 17.69 -20.73
CA VAL A 220 -4.83 17.68 -19.69
C VAL A 220 -3.97 18.93 -19.82
N ASN A 221 -3.61 19.55 -18.70
CA ASN A 221 -2.69 20.68 -18.66
C ASN A 221 -1.81 20.59 -17.42
N PHE A 222 -0.49 20.52 -17.64
CA PHE A 222 0.52 20.47 -16.59
C PHE A 222 1.54 21.61 -16.70
N ASN A 223 1.31 22.57 -17.58
CA ASN A 223 2.27 23.63 -17.92
C ASN A 223 2.50 24.60 -16.76
N ASP A 224 1.50 24.78 -15.90
CA ASP A 224 1.57 25.61 -14.69
C ASP A 224 1.53 24.71 -13.45
N MET A 225 2.55 24.80 -12.60
CA MET A 225 2.64 24.02 -11.36
C MET A 225 1.50 24.30 -10.37
N ASN A 226 0.90 25.50 -10.43
CA ASN A 226 -0.16 25.91 -9.52
C ASN A 226 -1.56 25.63 -10.08
N ASN A 227 -1.69 25.39 -11.39
CA ASN A 227 -2.97 25.24 -12.08
C ASN A 227 -3.03 24.00 -12.98
N ARG A 228 -2.49 22.88 -12.48
CA ARG A 228 -2.57 21.59 -13.16
C ARG A 228 -4.00 21.06 -13.15
N TYR A 229 -4.48 20.55 -14.29
CA TYR A 229 -5.80 19.93 -14.36
C TYR A 229 -5.88 18.76 -15.34
N ILE A 230 -6.85 17.90 -15.05
CA ILE A 230 -7.34 16.85 -15.93
C ILE A 230 -8.84 17.05 -16.03
N ASP A 231 -9.32 17.41 -17.21
CA ASP A 231 -10.75 17.57 -17.49
C ASP A 231 -11.27 16.30 -18.17
N VAL A 232 -12.12 15.59 -17.42
CA VAL A 232 -12.77 14.35 -17.86
C VAL A 232 -14.23 14.57 -18.25
N SER A 233 -14.73 15.81 -18.26
CA SER A 233 -16.15 16.12 -18.47
C SER A 233 -16.67 15.67 -19.84
N ASN A 234 -15.79 15.64 -20.85
CA ASN A 234 -16.10 15.18 -22.21
C ASN A 234 -15.40 13.85 -22.55
N ALA A 235 -14.77 13.20 -21.56
CA ALA A 235 -14.04 11.97 -21.80
C ALA A 235 -15.00 10.84 -22.17
N LYS A 236 -14.74 10.18 -23.30
CA LYS A 236 -15.44 8.98 -23.70
C LYS A 236 -14.84 7.77 -23.02
N LYS A 237 -15.72 6.89 -22.57
CA LYS A 237 -15.34 5.62 -21.97
C LYS A 237 -14.96 4.63 -23.05
N ASP A 238 -14.03 3.74 -22.74
CA ASP A 238 -13.74 2.58 -23.60
C ASP A 238 -14.80 1.48 -23.45
N GLU A 239 -14.62 0.37 -24.18
CA GLU A 239 -15.51 -0.81 -24.13
C GLU A 239 -15.60 -1.47 -22.76
N PHE A 240 -14.67 -1.15 -21.85
CA PHE A 240 -14.64 -1.63 -20.46
C PHE A 240 -15.16 -0.55 -19.48
N ASN A 241 -15.82 0.49 -19.98
CA ASN A 241 -16.37 1.60 -19.18
C ASN A 241 -15.28 2.41 -18.43
N ARG A 242 -14.04 2.43 -18.93
CA ARG A 242 -12.89 3.12 -18.30
C ARG A 242 -12.59 4.45 -18.96
N VAL A 243 -12.02 5.38 -18.19
CA VAL A 243 -11.51 6.68 -18.65
C VAL A 243 -10.02 6.75 -18.31
N THR A 244 -9.17 6.97 -19.31
CA THR A 244 -7.70 6.91 -19.14
C THR A 244 -7.02 8.23 -19.46
N ALA A 245 -6.11 8.68 -18.59
CA ALA A 245 -5.24 9.84 -18.81
C ALA A 245 -3.78 9.39 -18.94
N LYS A 246 -3.11 9.78 -20.04
CA LYS A 246 -1.77 9.27 -20.41
C LYS A 246 -0.61 9.82 -19.53
N HIS A 247 -0.84 10.85 -18.73
CA HIS A 247 0.23 11.61 -18.06
C HIS A 247 0.22 11.51 -16.54
N LEU A 248 -0.35 10.44 -15.99
CA LEU A 248 -0.56 10.28 -14.54
C LEU A 248 0.46 9.36 -13.85
N LEU A 249 1.35 8.70 -14.59
CA LEU A 249 2.28 7.70 -14.08
C LEU A 249 3.70 7.98 -14.55
#